data_AF-A0A151ISF4-F1
#
_entry.id   AF-A0A151ISF4-F1
#
_cell.length_a   1.000
_cell.length_b   1.000
_cell.length_c   1.000
_cell.angle_alpha   90.00
_cell.angle_beta   90.00
_cell.angle_gamma   90.00
#
_symmetry.space_group_name_H-M   'P 1'
#
loop_
_entity.id
_entity.type
_entity.pdbx_description
1 polymer ?
#
loop_
_entity_poly.entity_id
_entity_poly.type
_entity_poly.pdbx_seq_one_letter_code
_entity_poly.pdbx_strand_id
1 'polypeptide(L)'
;MSQPTCCWCKRFIPRSRRCTFCGIDNGLPPDGSGRPRSLLLKSSLTALNNKFASFESGLGFVDRLELKLDALSAKMAGLASLSGRQAALEQCYIRLEKAVSTGRVAAAGAAPPDVLTARFEHLMTKQRDHELIIFGLPKMTSGERMEAVLLIVRLVHR
;
A
#
# COMPACT_ATOMS: atom_id res chain seq x y z
N MET A 1 -23.74 65.57 -22.24
CA MET A 1 -22.46 65.26 -22.91
C MET A 1 -21.87 64.01 -22.27
N SER A 2 -21.78 62.89 -22.99
CA SER A 2 -21.17 61.65 -22.46
C SER A 2 -19.64 61.74 -22.58
N GLN A 3 -18.92 61.67 -21.46
CA GLN A 3 -17.46 61.57 -21.49
C GLN A 3 -17.03 60.19 -21.98
N PRO A 4 -16.00 60.08 -22.85
CA PRO A 4 -15.51 58.80 -23.33
C PRO A 4 -14.81 58.02 -22.20
N THR A 5 -15.11 56.73 -22.12
CA THR A 5 -14.52 55.79 -21.15
C THR A 5 -13.73 54.70 -21.86
N CYS A 6 -12.68 54.19 -21.22
CA CYS A 6 -11.92 53.06 -21.74
C CYS A 6 -12.78 51.81 -21.91
N CYS A 7 -12.69 51.16 -23.07
CA CYS A 7 -13.44 49.95 -23.36
C CYS A 7 -13.12 48.80 -22.37
N TRP A 8 -11.88 48.75 -21.87
CA TRP A 8 -11.37 47.67 -21.03
C TRP A 8 -11.51 47.95 -19.53
N CYS A 9 -10.99 49.08 -19.02
CA CYS A 9 -10.96 49.36 -17.58
C CYS A 9 -12.09 50.30 -17.10
N LYS A 10 -12.97 50.76 -18.01
CA LYS A 10 -14.11 51.66 -17.74
C LYS A 10 -13.78 53.03 -17.11
N ARG A 11 -12.50 53.39 -17.00
CA ARG A 11 -12.07 54.72 -16.52
C ARG A 11 -12.25 55.77 -17.61
N PHE A 12 -12.49 57.02 -17.20
CA PHE A 12 -12.55 58.17 -18.11
C PHE A 12 -11.22 58.35 -18.84
N ILE A 13 -11.30 58.62 -20.15
CA ILE A 13 -10.11 58.92 -20.95
C ILE A 13 -10.20 60.38 -21.39
N PRO A 14 -9.22 61.24 -21.04
CA PRO A 14 -9.12 62.56 -21.65
C PRO A 14 -8.82 62.35 -23.14
N ARG A 15 -9.46 63.10 -24.05
CA ARG A 15 -9.52 63.04 -25.55
C ARG A 15 -8.46 62.25 -26.38
N SER A 16 -7.32 61.87 -25.81
CA SER A 16 -6.44 60.77 -26.21
C SER A 16 -7.20 59.49 -26.54
N ARG A 17 -6.73 58.80 -27.58
CA ARG A 17 -7.21 57.47 -27.94
C ARG A 17 -6.62 56.39 -27.02
N ARG A 18 -5.46 56.62 -26.42
CA ARG A 18 -4.79 55.65 -25.53
C ARG A 18 -5.16 55.89 -24.06
N CYS A 19 -5.63 54.84 -23.38
CA CYS A 19 -5.85 54.87 -21.94
C CYS A 19 -4.49 54.88 -21.22
N THR A 20 -4.25 55.89 -20.40
CA THR A 20 -3.00 56.02 -19.63
C THR A 20 -2.86 54.95 -18.55
N PHE A 21 -3.97 54.38 -18.08
CA PHE A 21 -3.94 53.37 -17.01
C PHE A 21 -3.60 51.97 -17.53
N CYS A 22 -4.19 51.58 -18.67
CA CYS A 22 -4.01 50.22 -19.19
C CYS A 22 -3.26 50.15 -20.53
N GLY A 23 -2.84 51.30 -21.08
CA GLY A 23 -2.06 51.40 -22.33
C GLY A 23 -2.84 51.09 -23.62
N ILE A 24 -4.12 50.74 -23.54
CA ILE A 24 -4.93 50.32 -24.69
C ILE A 24 -5.36 51.52 -25.54
N ASP A 25 -5.21 51.40 -26.86
CA ASP A 25 -5.75 52.33 -27.84
C ASP A 25 -7.24 52.02 -28.11
N ASN A 26 -8.11 52.99 -27.83
CA ASN A 26 -9.56 52.90 -27.96
C ASN A 26 -10.03 53.41 -29.34
N GLY A 27 -9.11 53.86 -30.20
CA GLY A 27 -9.41 54.33 -31.56
C GLY A 27 -9.23 53.27 -32.65
N LEU A 28 -8.65 52.11 -32.34
CA LEU A 28 -8.67 50.98 -33.25
C LEU A 28 -9.98 50.20 -33.09
N PRO A 29 -10.66 49.84 -34.20
CA PRO A 29 -11.64 48.77 -34.16
C PRO A 29 -11.00 47.56 -33.48
N PRO A 30 -11.70 46.83 -32.59
CA PRO A 30 -11.19 45.58 -32.08
C PRO A 30 -10.81 44.75 -33.29
N ASP A 31 -9.50 44.54 -33.44
CA ASP A 31 -8.94 43.88 -34.60
C ASP A 31 -9.73 42.58 -34.81
N GLY A 32 -10.31 42.40 -36.00
CA GLY A 32 -11.23 41.30 -36.33
C GLY A 32 -10.60 39.92 -36.14
N SER A 33 -9.34 39.86 -35.74
CA SER A 33 -8.65 38.74 -35.10
C SER A 33 -9.21 38.39 -33.71
N GLY A 34 -10.54 38.53 -33.53
CA GLY A 34 -11.33 38.03 -32.41
C GLY A 34 -11.29 36.50 -32.31
N ARG A 35 -10.09 35.90 -32.24
CA ARG A 35 -9.90 34.63 -31.58
C ARG A 35 -10.48 34.84 -30.18
N PRO A 36 -11.59 34.19 -29.86
CA PRO A 36 -12.29 34.47 -28.62
C PRO A 36 -11.31 34.21 -27.49
N ARG A 37 -11.05 35.20 -26.63
CA ARG A 37 -10.37 34.97 -25.34
C ARG A 37 -10.97 33.78 -24.59
N SER A 38 -12.25 33.47 -24.85
CA SER A 38 -12.94 32.28 -24.37
C SER A 38 -12.37 30.94 -24.88
N LEU A 39 -11.85 30.84 -26.11
CA LEU A 39 -11.22 29.61 -26.60
C LEU A 39 -9.86 29.36 -25.93
N LEU A 40 -9.08 30.43 -25.73
CA LEU A 40 -7.77 30.35 -25.08
C LEU A 40 -7.94 29.99 -23.59
N LEU A 41 -8.92 30.60 -22.91
CA LEU A 41 -9.31 30.23 -21.56
C LEU A 41 -9.80 28.79 -21.46
N LYS A 42 -10.61 28.32 -22.42
CA LYS A 42 -11.07 26.92 -22.46
C LYS A 42 -9.89 25.95 -22.58
N SER A 43 -8.95 26.18 -23.50
CA SER A 43 -7.76 25.32 -23.64
C SER A 43 -6.88 25.32 -22.38
N SER A 44 -6.70 26.48 -21.75
CA SER A 44 -5.95 26.59 -20.51
C SER A 44 -6.64 25.87 -19.35
N LEU A 45 -7.96 25.97 -19.26
CA LEU A 45 -8.75 25.31 -18.22
C LEU A 45 -8.74 23.79 -18.41
N THR A 46 -8.86 23.30 -19.65
CA THR A 46 -8.71 21.86 -19.92
C THR A 46 -7.31 21.34 -19.60
N ALA A 47 -6.27 22.13 -19.88
CA ALA A 47 -4.90 21.73 -19.55
C ALA A 47 -4.66 21.67 -18.04
N LEU A 48 -5.23 22.60 -17.28
CA LEU A 48 -5.19 22.56 -15.81
C LEU A 48 -5.97 21.36 -15.28
N ASN A 49 -7.17 21.08 -15.81
CA ASN A 49 -7.97 19.94 -15.36
C ASN A 49 -7.25 18.60 -15.58
N ASN A 50 -6.57 18.44 -16.71
CA ASN A 50 -5.76 17.25 -16.99
C ASN A 50 -4.58 17.11 -16.02
N LYS A 51 -3.95 18.23 -15.64
CA LYS A 51 -2.89 18.23 -14.62
C LYS A 51 -3.44 17.84 -13.24
N PHE A 52 -4.60 18.38 -12.85
CA PHE A 52 -5.26 18.00 -11.60
C PHE A 52 -5.59 16.51 -11.55
N ALA A 53 -6.18 15.96 -12.62
CA ALA A 53 -6.46 14.53 -12.71
C ALA A 53 -5.18 13.68 -12.60
N SER A 54 -4.08 14.12 -13.22
CA SER A 54 -2.77 13.47 -13.08
C SER A 54 -2.26 13.50 -11.64
N PHE A 55 -2.35 14.65 -10.96
CA PHE A 55 -1.97 14.77 -9.55
C PHE A 55 -2.83 13.89 -8.63
N GLU A 56 -4.15 13.89 -8.82
CA GLU A 56 -5.07 13.05 -8.06
C GLU A 56 -4.75 11.56 -8.23
N SER A 57 -4.42 11.13 -9.46
CA SER A 57 -3.96 9.77 -9.71
C SER A 57 -2.63 9.43 -9.01
N GLY A 58 -1.73 10.43 -8.90
CA GLY A 58 -0.47 10.32 -8.18
C GLY A 58 -0.64 10.23 -6.66
N LEU A 59 -1.62 10.94 -6.09
CA LEU A 59 -1.95 10.82 -4.66
C LEU A 59 -2.40 9.40 -4.31
N GLY A 60 -3.24 8.78 -5.14
CA GLY A 60 -3.62 7.37 -4.95
C GLY A 60 -2.44 6.39 -5.08
N PHE A 61 -1.31 6.77 -5.66
CA PHE A 61 -0.07 5.98 -5.60
C PHE A 61 0.64 6.14 -4.26
N VAL A 62 0.64 7.34 -3.68
CA VAL A 62 1.21 7.61 -2.35
C VAL A 62 0.45 6.82 -1.28
N ASP A 63 -0.88 6.82 -1.30
CA ASP A 63 -1.70 6.04 -0.36
C ASP A 63 -1.37 4.53 -0.43
N ARG A 64 -1.14 4.02 -1.66
CA ARG A 64 -0.73 2.63 -1.88
C ARG A 64 0.68 2.34 -1.39
N LEU A 65 1.58 3.31 -1.44
CA LEU A 65 2.93 3.18 -0.87
C LEU A 65 2.88 3.18 0.65
N GLU A 66 2.07 4.04 1.25
CA GLU A 66 1.87 4.11 2.70
C GLU A 66 1.37 2.77 3.24
N LEU A 67 0.31 2.20 2.64
CA LEU A 67 -0.20 0.88 3.01
C LEU A 67 0.85 -0.24 2.89
N LYS A 68 1.70 -0.18 1.85
CA LYS A 68 2.79 -1.16 1.67
C LYS A 68 3.89 -0.99 2.72
N LEU A 69 4.18 0.24 3.11
CA LEU A 69 5.20 0.57 4.10
C LEU A 69 4.75 0.13 5.50
N ASP A 70 3.48 0.33 5.84
CA ASP A 70 2.88 -0.18 7.07
C ASP A 70 2.92 -1.72 7.14
N ALA A 71 2.55 -2.39 6.04
CA ALA A 71 2.63 -3.85 5.97
C ALA A 71 4.07 -4.36 6.11
N LEU A 72 5.05 -3.66 5.55
CA LEU A 72 6.47 -3.99 5.70
C LEU A 72 6.96 -3.76 7.13
N SER A 73 6.54 -2.67 7.77
CA SER A 73 6.82 -2.36 9.17
C SER A 73 6.32 -3.47 10.11
N ALA A 74 5.06 -3.90 9.93
CA ALA A 74 4.47 -5.00 10.70
C ALA A 74 5.26 -6.32 10.52
N LYS A 75 5.71 -6.63 9.29
CA LYS A 75 6.55 -7.81 9.03
C LYS A 75 7.90 -7.72 9.72
N MET A 76 8.56 -6.55 9.73
CA MET A 76 9.82 -6.36 10.44
C MET A 76 9.68 -6.55 11.96
N ALA A 77 8.59 -6.05 12.55
CA ALA A 77 8.29 -6.30 13.96
C ALA A 77 8.11 -7.81 14.26
N GLY A 78 7.46 -8.54 13.36
CA GLY A 78 7.34 -10.00 13.44
C GLY A 78 8.69 -10.72 13.39
N LEU A 79 9.60 -10.29 12.50
CA LEU A 79 10.95 -10.84 12.41
C LEU A 79 11.78 -10.57 13.68
N ALA A 80 11.67 -9.39 14.28
CA ALA A 80 12.32 -9.08 15.54
C ALA A 80 11.84 -10.01 16.68
N SER A 81 10.54 -10.32 16.71
CA SER A 81 9.97 -11.28 17.66
C SER A 81 10.50 -12.71 17.44
N LEU A 82 10.61 -13.15 16.18
CA LEU A 82 11.17 -14.45 15.84
C LEU A 82 12.63 -14.58 16.26
N SER A 83 13.43 -13.53 16.06
CA SER A 83 14.83 -13.48 16.52
C SER A 83 14.94 -13.66 18.04
N GLY A 84 14.09 -13.00 18.83
CA GLY A 84 14.06 -13.19 20.28
C GLY A 84 13.70 -14.63 20.69
N ARG A 85 12.76 -15.27 19.99
CA ARG A 85 12.41 -16.68 20.22
C ARG A 85 13.55 -17.63 19.85
N GLN A 86 14.27 -17.35 18.77
CA GLN A 86 15.43 -18.14 18.36
C GLN A 86 16.54 -18.07 19.42
N ALA A 87 16.87 -16.88 19.92
CA ALA A 87 17.87 -16.73 20.99
C ALA A 87 17.48 -17.50 22.26
N ALA A 88 16.20 -17.51 22.63
CA ALA A 88 15.71 -18.30 23.77
C ALA A 88 15.84 -19.81 23.53
N LEU A 89 15.55 -20.28 22.31
CA LEU A 89 15.72 -21.69 21.93
C LEU A 89 17.18 -22.12 21.96
N GLU A 90 18.09 -21.30 21.42
CA GLU A 90 19.53 -21.56 21.47
C GLU A 90 20.03 -21.65 22.91
N GLN A 91 19.58 -20.76 23.80
CA GLN A 91 19.90 -20.86 25.24
C GLN A 91 19.36 -22.13 25.89
N CYS A 92 18.12 -22.54 25.57
CA CYS A 92 17.55 -23.79 26.05
C CYS A 92 18.36 -25.00 25.57
N TYR A 93 18.79 -25.00 24.31
CA TYR A 93 19.61 -26.06 23.74
C TYR A 93 20.94 -26.20 24.47
N ILE A 94 21.67 -25.11 24.68
CA ILE A 94 22.96 -25.11 25.41
C ILE A 94 22.78 -25.66 26.84
N ARG A 95 21.69 -25.30 27.52
CA ARG A 95 21.38 -25.81 28.86
C ARG A 95 21.11 -27.31 28.85
N LEU A 96 20.35 -27.79 27.86
CA LEU A 96 20.02 -29.20 27.70
C LEU A 96 21.28 -30.01 27.40
N GLU A 97 22.08 -29.56 26.43
CA GLU A 97 23.35 -30.19 26.06
C GLU A 97 24.27 -30.32 27.28
N LYS A 98 24.43 -29.24 28.06
CA LYS A 98 25.22 -29.26 29.30
C LYS A 98 24.68 -30.24 30.35
N ALA A 99 23.37 -30.36 30.50
CA ALA A 99 22.75 -31.29 31.44
C ALA A 99 22.98 -32.76 31.03
N VAL A 100 22.89 -33.04 29.72
CA VAL A 100 23.19 -34.36 29.16
C VAL A 100 24.67 -34.71 29.36
N SER A 101 25.60 -33.79 29.05
CA SER A 101 27.04 -34.03 29.20
C SER A 101 27.49 -34.21 30.66
N THR A 102 26.79 -33.60 31.62
CA THR A 102 27.16 -33.70 33.05
C THR A 102 26.57 -34.92 33.76
N GLY A 103 25.83 -35.79 33.05
CA GLY A 103 25.19 -36.96 33.66
C GLY A 103 24.13 -36.62 34.72
N ARG A 104 23.84 -35.32 34.91
CA ARG A 104 22.76 -34.81 35.75
C ARG A 104 21.43 -34.86 34.98
N VAL A 105 21.08 -36.03 34.46
CA VAL A 105 19.67 -36.40 34.37
C VAL A 105 19.29 -36.88 35.76
N ALA A 106 19.30 -35.96 36.74
CA ALA A 106 18.70 -36.26 38.03
C ALA A 106 17.26 -36.64 37.74
N ALA A 107 16.88 -37.84 38.19
CA ALA A 107 15.54 -38.41 38.11
C ALA A 107 14.52 -37.59 38.92
N ALA A 108 14.39 -36.31 38.60
CA ALA A 108 13.29 -35.47 39.03
C ALA A 108 12.11 -35.78 38.11
N GLY A 109 11.44 -36.91 38.38
CA GLY A 109 10.22 -37.33 37.70
C GLY A 109 10.40 -37.46 36.19
N ALA A 110 11.11 -38.51 35.76
CA ALA A 110 11.07 -38.93 34.38
C ALA A 110 9.62 -39.27 34.03
N ALA A 111 8.89 -38.31 33.45
CA ALA A 111 7.67 -38.62 32.74
C ALA A 111 8.04 -39.70 31.71
N PRO A 112 7.31 -40.82 31.64
CA PRO A 112 7.60 -41.89 30.72
C PRO A 112 7.89 -41.31 29.33
N PRO A 113 8.85 -41.86 28.57
CA PRO A 113 9.18 -41.38 27.22
C PRO A 113 7.92 -41.18 26.34
N ASP A 114 6.88 -41.96 26.59
CA ASP A 114 5.55 -41.82 25.96
C ASP A 114 4.87 -40.46 26.19
N VAL A 115 5.05 -39.84 27.36
CA VAL A 115 4.45 -38.53 27.71
C VAL A 115 5.15 -37.38 26.98
N LEU A 116 6.48 -37.44 26.82
CA LEU A 116 7.21 -36.44 26.04
C LEU A 116 6.91 -36.57 24.55
N THR A 117 6.83 -37.80 24.04
CA THR A 117 6.42 -38.07 22.65
C THR A 117 5.01 -37.55 22.38
N ALA A 118 4.03 -37.88 23.23
CA ALA A 118 2.67 -37.37 23.11
C ALA A 118 2.59 -35.83 23.21
N ARG A 119 3.40 -35.21 24.08
CA ARG A 119 3.46 -33.76 24.20
C ARG A 119 4.09 -33.10 22.97
N PHE A 120 5.10 -33.73 22.37
CA PHE A 120 5.73 -33.27 21.13
C PHE A 120 4.77 -33.40 19.94
N GLU A 121 4.07 -34.53 19.80
CA GLU A 121 3.02 -34.71 18.80
C GLU A 121 1.88 -33.69 18.95
N HIS A 122 1.45 -33.41 20.18
CA HIS A 122 0.45 -32.38 20.45
C HIS A 122 0.92 -30.97 20.06
N LEU A 123 2.21 -30.67 20.24
CA LEU A 123 2.79 -29.39 19.85
C LEU A 123 2.91 -29.26 18.33
N MET A 124 3.33 -30.33 17.65
CA MET A 124 3.44 -30.39 16.19
C MET A 124 2.06 -30.32 15.50
N THR A 125 1.05 -30.97 16.06
CA THR A 125 -0.33 -30.88 15.56
C THR A 125 -0.88 -29.47 15.73
N LYS A 126 -0.73 -28.86 16.92
CA LYS A 126 -1.08 -27.45 17.12
C LYS A 126 -0.34 -26.50 16.19
N GLN A 127 0.93 -26.74 15.91
CA GLN A 127 1.70 -25.91 14.98
C GLN A 127 1.17 -26.02 13.54
N ARG A 128 0.84 -27.23 13.08
CA ARG A 128 0.20 -27.44 11.76
C ARG A 128 -1.14 -26.72 11.67
N ASP A 129 -1.94 -26.74 12.74
CA ASP A 129 -3.21 -26.01 12.79
C ASP A 129 -2.99 -24.49 12.67
N HIS A 130 -1.92 -23.96 13.26
CA HIS A 130 -1.59 -22.53 13.15
C HIS A 130 -1.00 -22.16 11.77
N GLU A 131 -0.23 -23.03 11.13
CA GLU A 131 0.26 -22.82 9.76
C GLU A 131 -0.91 -22.76 8.75
N LEU A 132 -1.94 -23.60 8.93
CA LEU A 132 -3.16 -23.54 8.11
C LEU A 132 -3.92 -22.21 8.25
N ILE A 133 -3.84 -21.58 9.42
CA ILE A 133 -4.48 -20.29 9.71
C ILE A 133 -3.65 -19.11 9.14
N ILE A 134 -2.31 -19.17 9.26
CA ILE A 134 -1.42 -18.05 8.88
C ILE A 134 -1.11 -18.04 7.38
N PHE A 135 -0.87 -19.20 6.78
CA PHE A 135 -0.54 -19.29 5.35
C PHE A 135 -1.77 -19.30 4.45
N GLY A 136 -2.96 -19.52 5.02
CA GLY A 136 -4.19 -19.75 4.28
C GLY A 136 -4.10 -21.05 3.48
N LEU A 137 -5.23 -21.74 3.34
CA LEU A 137 -5.28 -22.82 2.35
C LEU A 137 -4.86 -22.26 0.98
N PRO A 138 -3.97 -22.93 0.23
CA PRO A 138 -3.62 -22.49 -1.11
C PRO A 138 -4.93 -22.25 -1.88
N LYS A 139 -5.05 -21.06 -2.49
CA LYS A 139 -6.22 -20.69 -3.31
C LYS A 139 -6.24 -21.59 -4.54
N MET A 140 -6.72 -22.82 -4.34
CA MET A 140 -7.01 -23.73 -5.43
C MET A 140 -8.35 -23.35 -6.04
N THR A 141 -8.36 -23.26 -7.35
CA THR A 141 -9.59 -23.17 -8.14
C THR A 141 -10.43 -24.42 -7.88
N SER A 142 -11.75 -24.33 -8.11
CA SER A 142 -12.65 -25.46 -7.82
C SER A 142 -12.27 -26.74 -8.58
N GLY A 143 -11.70 -26.62 -9.78
CA GLY A 143 -11.17 -27.73 -10.57
C GLY A 143 -10.00 -28.45 -9.90
N GLU A 144 -9.01 -27.70 -9.42
CA GLU A 144 -7.82 -28.25 -8.74
C GLU A 144 -8.18 -28.95 -7.42
N ARG A 145 -9.20 -28.45 -6.70
CA ARG A 145 -9.70 -29.13 -5.48
C ARG A 145 -10.31 -30.48 -5.79
N MET A 146 -11.09 -30.58 -6.86
CA MET A 146 -11.76 -31.81 -7.24
C MET A 146 -10.75 -32.88 -7.67
N GLU A 147 -9.67 -32.46 -8.34
CA GLU A 147 -8.59 -33.33 -8.76
C GLU A 147 -7.73 -33.81 -7.59
N ALA A 148 -7.45 -32.95 -6.61
CA ALA A 148 -6.80 -33.33 -5.36
C ALA A 148 -7.63 -34.36 -4.56
N VAL A 149 -8.95 -34.16 -4.49
CA VAL A 149 -9.86 -35.12 -3.83
C VAL A 149 -9.88 -36.46 -4.56
N LEU A 150 -9.94 -36.46 -5.90
CA LEU A 150 -9.88 -37.67 -6.73
C LEU A 150 -8.56 -38.44 -6.55
N LEU A 151 -7.44 -37.74 -6.40
CA LEU A 151 -6.13 -38.34 -6.11
C LEU A 151 -6.10 -39.03 -4.74
N ILE A 152 -6.66 -38.38 -3.72
CA ILE A 152 -6.75 -38.96 -2.36
C ILE A 152 -7.64 -40.21 -2.37
N VAL A 153 -8.81 -40.15 -3.02
CA VAL A 153 -9.72 -41.30 -3.14
C VAL A 153 -9.05 -42.48 -3.86
N ARG A 154 -8.27 -42.22 -4.91
CA ARG A 154 -7.52 -43.26 -5.63
C ARG A 154 -6.38 -43.87 -4.82
N LEU A 155 -5.76 -43.09 -3.93
CA LEU A 155 -4.70 -43.58 -3.03
C LEU A 155 -5.26 -44.44 -1.89
N VAL A 156 -6.47 -44.14 -1.41
CA VAL A 156 -7.12 -44.90 -0.32
C VAL A 156 -7.73 -46.22 -0.80
N HIS A 157 -8.05 -46.35 -2.09
CA HIS A 157 -8.63 -47.56 -2.69
C HIS A 157 -7.62 -48.44 -3.46
N ARG A 158 -6.32 -48.22 -3.31
CA ARG A 158 -5.26 -49.15 -3.74
C ARG A 158 -4.80 -50.01 -2.58
#